data_AF-A0A1F9MHC6-F1
#
_entry.id   AF-A0A1F9MHC6-F1
#
_cell.length_a   1.000
_cell.length_b   1.000
_cell.length_c   1.000
_cell.angle_alpha   90.00
_cell.angle_beta   90.00
_cell.angle_gamma   90.00
#
_symmetry.space_group_name_H-M   'P 1'
#
loop_
_entity.id
_entity.type
_entity.pdbx_description
1 polymer ?
#
loop_
_entity_poly.entity_id
_entity_poly.type
_entity_poly.pdbx_seq_one_letter_code
_entity_poly.pdbx_strand_id
1 'polypeptide(L)'
;MEELGFEHFEDDDDCEEIEERNAQPENQRQRNLVAYFEGKKKLSKKIFQSYSEEKTADNPNYPLIRKYYKEANKNLKSLLLYGLDNYPGRIDLLSDLAFFHEFENNLNILITYYTQACIYQENLETFTELAKDFYYSTNPDGYEAYYALRELFELETDKRNIIDFLIAEDEEAERKASQPIEF
;
A
#
# COMPACT_ATOMS: atom_id res chain seq x y z
N MET A 1 -46.89 -21.11 11.21
CA MET A 1 -45.75 -20.76 12.07
C MET A 1 -44.54 -21.14 11.25
N GLU A 2 -43.95 -20.14 10.60
CA GLU A 2 -42.95 -20.30 9.54
C GLU A 2 -41.62 -20.76 10.16
N GLU A 3 -41.08 -21.86 9.63
CA GLU A 3 -39.68 -22.22 9.83
C GLU A 3 -38.84 -21.20 9.06
N LEU A 4 -38.29 -20.23 9.79
CA LEU A 4 -37.21 -19.36 9.30
C LEU A 4 -35.97 -20.23 9.10
N GLY A 5 -35.84 -20.78 7.89
CA GLY A 5 -34.56 -21.25 7.38
C GLY A 5 -33.64 -20.04 7.28
N PHE A 6 -32.70 -19.93 8.20
CA PHE A 6 -31.56 -19.03 8.03
C PHE A 6 -30.71 -19.62 6.90
N GLU A 7 -30.87 -19.08 5.70
CA GLU A 7 -29.89 -19.25 4.62
C GLU A 7 -28.60 -18.60 5.13
N HIS A 8 -27.63 -19.44 5.49
CA HIS A 8 -26.25 -19.00 5.67
C HIS A 8 -25.77 -18.53 4.31
N PHE A 9 -25.73 -17.21 4.11
CA PHE A 9 -24.92 -16.61 3.06
C PHE A 9 -23.46 -16.75 3.50
N GLU A 10 -22.70 -17.59 2.78
CA GLU A 10 -21.23 -17.57 2.77
C GLU A 10 -20.78 -16.30 2.04
N ASP A 11 -21.05 -15.12 2.60
CA ASP A 11 -20.65 -13.83 2.03
C ASP A 11 -19.25 -13.47 2.56
N ASP A 12 -18.22 -13.65 1.72
CA ASP A 12 -17.30 -12.56 1.31
C ASP A 12 -16.05 -13.05 0.53
N ASP A 13 -15.51 -14.25 0.80
CA ASP A 13 -14.23 -14.68 0.21
C ASP A 13 -14.32 -15.00 -1.30
N ASP A 14 -15.43 -15.56 -1.75
CA ASP A 14 -15.58 -15.99 -3.15
C ASP A 14 -15.79 -14.82 -4.12
N CYS A 15 -16.21 -13.65 -3.65
CA CYS A 15 -16.52 -12.51 -4.51
C CYS A 15 -15.27 -11.96 -5.21
N GLU A 16 -14.17 -11.74 -4.48
CA GLU A 16 -12.95 -11.18 -5.07
C GLU A 16 -12.27 -12.14 -6.06
N GLU A 17 -12.18 -13.42 -5.71
CA GLU A 17 -11.57 -14.43 -6.58
C GLU A 17 -12.37 -14.60 -7.87
N ILE A 18 -13.71 -14.57 -7.79
CA ILE A 18 -14.59 -14.61 -8.96
C ILE A 18 -14.37 -13.36 -9.83
N GLU A 19 -14.31 -12.17 -9.24
CA GLU A 19 -14.02 -10.92 -9.96
C GLU A 19 -12.69 -10.99 -10.72
N GLU A 20 -11.61 -11.40 -10.03
CA GLU A 20 -10.26 -11.48 -10.60
C GLU A 20 -10.15 -12.50 -11.73
N ARG A 21 -10.81 -13.66 -11.56
CA ARG A 21 -10.86 -14.72 -12.58
C ARG A 21 -11.62 -14.24 -13.82
N ASN A 22 -12.69 -13.48 -13.63
CA ASN A 22 -13.51 -12.96 -14.73
C ASN A 22 -12.93 -11.68 -15.35
N ALA A 23 -12.01 -10.99 -14.67
CA ALA A 23 -11.43 -9.74 -15.12
C ALA A 23 -10.61 -9.92 -16.40
N GLN A 24 -11.03 -9.21 -17.45
CA GLN A 24 -10.38 -9.19 -18.76
C GLN A 24 -10.01 -7.75 -19.14
N PRO A 25 -8.94 -7.55 -19.94
CA PRO A 25 -8.58 -6.22 -20.41
C PRO A 25 -9.61 -5.70 -21.43
N GLU A 26 -10.24 -4.59 -21.10
CA GLU A 26 -11.33 -3.95 -21.85
C GLU A 26 -10.80 -2.92 -22.87
N ASN A 27 -9.67 -2.29 -22.57
CA ASN A 27 -9.09 -1.22 -23.40
C ASN A 27 -7.59 -1.47 -23.71
N GLN A 28 -7.03 -0.67 -24.62
CA GLN A 28 -5.64 -0.85 -25.07
C GLN A 28 -4.61 -0.65 -23.95
N ARG A 29 -4.89 0.22 -22.99
CA ARG A 29 -4.02 0.48 -21.83
C ARG A 29 -3.93 -0.77 -20.95
N GLN A 30 -5.07 -1.34 -20.57
CA GLN A 30 -5.15 -2.60 -19.83
C GLN A 30 -4.49 -3.76 -20.58
N ARG A 31 -4.71 -3.90 -21.90
CA ARG A 31 -4.00 -4.91 -22.73
C ARG A 31 -2.49 -4.74 -22.70
N ASN A 32 -2.00 -3.49 -22.66
CA ASN A 32 -0.57 -3.22 -22.55
C ASN A 32 0.00 -3.61 -21.19
N LEU A 33 -0.75 -3.36 -20.11
CA LEU A 33 -0.38 -3.74 -18.75
C LEU A 33 -0.32 -5.26 -18.59
N VAL A 34 -1.36 -5.98 -19.00
CA VAL A 34 -1.39 -7.45 -18.99
C VAL A 34 -0.20 -8.02 -19.77
N ALA A 35 0.05 -7.52 -21.00
CA ALA A 35 1.19 -7.98 -21.79
C ALA A 35 2.54 -7.72 -21.10
N TYR A 36 2.66 -6.65 -20.31
CA TYR A 36 3.86 -6.40 -19.51
C TYR A 36 3.96 -7.36 -18.31
N PHE A 37 2.88 -7.53 -17.55
CA PHE A 37 2.86 -8.43 -16.39
C PHE A 37 3.12 -9.89 -16.76
N GLU A 38 2.71 -10.30 -17.96
CA GLU A 38 2.99 -11.62 -18.55
C GLU A 38 4.37 -11.72 -19.24
N GLY A 39 5.22 -10.69 -19.18
CA GLY A 39 6.57 -10.70 -19.75
C GLY A 39 6.64 -10.57 -21.28
N LYS A 40 5.52 -10.26 -21.95
CA LYS A 40 5.44 -10.05 -23.41
C LYS A 40 5.84 -8.63 -23.82
N LYS A 41 6.00 -7.71 -22.85
CA LYS A 41 6.51 -6.35 -23.05
C LYS A 41 7.59 -6.02 -22.03
N LYS A 42 8.48 -5.08 -22.41
CA LYS A 42 9.52 -4.56 -21.51
C LYS A 42 8.99 -3.40 -20.67
N LEU A 43 9.56 -3.24 -19.49
CA LEU A 43 9.38 -2.07 -18.64
C LEU A 43 9.76 -0.80 -19.41
N SER A 44 8.93 0.23 -19.31
CA SER A 44 9.19 1.55 -19.88
C SER A 44 8.32 2.61 -19.20
N LYS A 45 8.70 3.88 -19.35
CA LYS A 45 7.88 5.03 -18.92
C LYS A 45 6.43 4.95 -19.40
N LYS A 46 6.19 4.47 -20.63
CA LYS A 46 4.84 4.33 -21.18
C LYS A 46 4.01 3.25 -20.47
N ILE A 47 4.64 2.14 -20.07
CA ILE A 47 3.97 1.11 -19.27
C ILE A 47 3.64 1.65 -17.87
N PHE A 48 4.60 2.34 -17.25
CA PHE A 48 4.35 2.98 -15.95
C PHE A 48 3.23 4.03 -16.03
N GLN A 49 3.23 4.88 -17.06
CA GLN A 49 2.14 5.83 -17.28
C GLN A 49 0.80 5.12 -17.51
N SER A 50 0.77 4.01 -18.25
CA SER A 50 -0.44 3.21 -18.43
C SER A 50 -0.97 2.66 -17.09
N TYR A 51 -0.07 2.33 -16.16
CA TYR A 51 -0.44 1.83 -14.84
C TYR A 51 -1.01 2.95 -13.97
N SER A 52 -0.31 4.09 -13.89
CA SER A 52 -0.80 5.25 -13.16
C SER A 52 -2.16 5.76 -13.69
N GLU A 53 -2.32 5.83 -15.01
CA GLU A 53 -3.58 6.25 -15.64
C GLU A 53 -4.73 5.25 -15.42
N GLU A 54 -4.43 3.96 -15.27
CA GLU A 54 -5.45 2.96 -14.93
C GLU A 54 -5.90 3.11 -13.48
N LYS A 55 -4.96 3.30 -12.55
CA LYS A 55 -5.25 3.52 -11.11
C LYS A 55 -6.07 4.79 -10.86
N THR A 56 -5.92 5.83 -11.68
CA THR A 56 -6.65 7.11 -11.55
C THR A 56 -7.80 7.26 -12.55
N ALA A 57 -8.22 6.19 -13.23
CA ALA A 57 -9.36 6.25 -14.14
C ALA A 57 -10.67 6.38 -13.36
N ASP A 58 -11.72 6.92 -13.99
CA ASP A 58 -13.05 7.04 -13.37
C ASP A 58 -13.66 5.66 -13.03
N ASN A 59 -13.33 4.65 -13.84
CA ASN A 59 -13.74 3.26 -13.63
C ASN A 59 -12.52 2.33 -13.82
N PRO A 60 -11.64 2.24 -12.82
CA PRO A 60 -10.44 1.41 -12.89
C PRO A 60 -10.81 -0.07 -12.82
N ASN A 61 -10.17 -0.91 -13.62
CA ASN A 61 -10.35 -2.37 -13.54
C ASN A 61 -9.41 -2.94 -12.46
N TYR A 62 -9.73 -2.68 -11.19
CA TYR A 62 -8.94 -3.17 -10.07
C TYR A 62 -8.77 -4.69 -10.05
N PRO A 63 -9.81 -5.52 -10.28
CA PRO A 63 -9.66 -6.98 -10.30
C PRO A 63 -8.64 -7.47 -11.34
N LEU A 64 -8.52 -6.79 -12.49
CA LEU A 64 -7.54 -7.13 -13.51
C LEU A 64 -6.09 -6.97 -13.03
N ILE A 65 -5.83 -5.98 -12.17
CA ILE A 65 -4.48 -5.70 -11.64
C ILE A 65 -4.25 -6.48 -10.34
N ARG A 66 -5.25 -6.55 -9.45
CA ARG A 66 -5.19 -7.18 -8.11
C ARG A 66 -4.66 -8.61 -8.15
N LYS A 67 -5.08 -9.41 -9.15
CA LYS A 67 -4.54 -10.77 -9.33
C LYS A 67 -3.00 -10.83 -9.45
N TYR A 68 -2.37 -9.83 -10.08
CA TYR A 68 -0.92 -9.79 -10.21
C TYR A 68 -0.21 -9.41 -8.90
N TYR A 69 -0.90 -8.72 -7.97
CA TYR A 69 -0.42 -8.54 -6.61
C TYR A 69 -0.45 -9.86 -5.85
N LYS A 70 -1.62 -10.54 -5.84
CA LYS A 70 -1.81 -11.84 -5.18
C LYS A 70 -0.85 -12.92 -5.68
N GLU A 71 -0.47 -12.87 -6.96
CA GLU A 71 0.53 -13.76 -7.57
C GLU A 71 2.00 -13.36 -7.27
N ALA A 72 2.26 -12.32 -6.47
CA ALA A 72 3.59 -11.76 -6.25
C ALA A 72 4.36 -11.52 -7.57
N ASN A 73 3.68 -10.94 -8.56
CA ASN A 73 4.21 -10.85 -9.91
C ASN A 73 5.49 -9.98 -9.99
N LYS A 74 6.61 -10.60 -10.37
CA LYS A 74 7.92 -9.93 -10.49
C LYS A 74 7.95 -8.71 -11.43
N ASN A 75 7.13 -8.69 -12.48
CA ASN A 75 7.05 -7.56 -13.41
C ASN A 75 6.27 -6.41 -12.77
N LEU A 76 5.19 -6.70 -12.04
CA LEU A 76 4.49 -5.71 -11.23
C LEU A 76 5.43 -5.10 -10.18
N LYS A 77 6.14 -5.91 -9.41
CA LYS A 77 7.17 -5.42 -8.48
C LYS A 77 8.17 -4.49 -9.17
N SER A 78 8.73 -4.91 -10.30
CA SER A 78 9.67 -4.09 -11.08
C SER A 78 9.07 -2.76 -11.56
N LEU A 79 7.76 -2.72 -11.82
CA LEU A 79 7.04 -1.51 -12.21
C LEU A 79 6.85 -0.54 -11.05
N LEU A 80 6.52 -1.06 -9.86
CA LEU A 80 6.39 -0.26 -8.63
C LEU A 80 7.73 0.35 -8.26
N LEU A 81 8.80 -0.44 -8.24
CA LEU A 81 10.16 0.04 -7.96
C LEU A 81 10.63 1.09 -8.98
N TYR A 82 10.36 0.85 -10.26
CA TYR A 82 10.62 1.86 -11.30
C TYR A 82 9.89 3.18 -11.02
N GLY A 83 8.63 3.10 -10.57
CA GLY A 83 7.85 4.28 -10.20
C GLY A 83 8.48 5.05 -9.04
N LEU A 84 8.84 4.33 -7.96
CA LEU A 84 9.44 4.91 -6.77
C LEU A 84 10.84 5.49 -7.02
N ASP A 85 11.65 4.85 -7.87
CA ASP A 85 12.97 5.34 -8.27
C ASP A 85 12.90 6.67 -9.06
N ASN A 86 11.84 6.86 -9.85
CA ASN A 86 11.68 8.04 -10.71
C ASN A 86 10.81 9.14 -10.09
N TYR A 87 9.97 8.78 -9.12
CA TYR A 87 8.99 9.65 -8.49
C TYR A 87 8.95 9.37 -6.97
N PRO A 88 10.04 9.66 -6.25
CA PRO A 88 10.12 9.40 -4.81
C PRO A 88 9.03 10.20 -4.07
N GLY A 89 8.42 9.58 -3.05
CA GLY A 89 7.37 10.21 -2.23
C GLY A 89 5.95 10.15 -2.81
N ARG A 90 5.74 9.43 -3.91
CA ARG A 90 4.39 9.08 -4.38
C ARG A 90 3.74 8.11 -3.39
N ILE A 91 2.87 8.63 -2.51
CA ILE A 91 2.15 7.86 -1.48
C ILE A 91 1.40 6.69 -2.12
N ASP A 92 0.69 6.91 -3.23
CA ASP A 92 -0.06 5.85 -3.91
C ASP A 92 0.82 4.66 -4.32
N LEU A 93 2.06 4.91 -4.77
CA LEU A 93 3.00 3.84 -5.11
C LEU A 93 3.62 3.16 -3.88
N LEU A 94 3.79 3.90 -2.79
CA LEU A 94 4.26 3.35 -1.52
C LEU A 94 3.20 2.42 -0.93
N SER A 95 1.93 2.86 -0.88
CA SER A 95 0.81 2.03 -0.48
C SER A 95 0.62 0.83 -1.40
N ASP A 96 0.83 0.99 -2.72
CA ASP A 96 0.83 -0.15 -3.65
C ASP A 96 1.98 -1.14 -3.34
N LEU A 97 3.17 -0.66 -2.97
CA LEU A 97 4.26 -1.54 -2.56
C LEU A 97 3.98 -2.22 -1.21
N ALA A 98 3.32 -1.53 -0.28
CA ALA A 98 2.88 -2.09 1.00
C ALA A 98 1.84 -3.19 0.78
N PHE A 99 0.85 -2.98 -0.09
CA PHE A 99 -0.09 -4.02 -0.46
C PHE A 99 0.61 -5.21 -1.15
N PHE A 100 1.61 -4.96 -1.99
CA PHE A 100 2.42 -6.03 -2.57
C PHE A 100 3.21 -6.82 -1.52
N HIS A 101 3.62 -6.18 -0.41
CA HIS A 101 4.34 -6.82 0.68
C HIS A 101 3.54 -7.92 1.36
N GLU A 102 2.21 -7.78 1.43
CA GLU A 102 1.31 -8.79 2.00
C GLU A 102 1.44 -10.16 1.28
N PHE A 103 1.83 -10.16 0.00
CA PHE A 103 1.96 -11.38 -0.83
C PHE A 103 3.42 -11.84 -1.02
N GLU A 104 4.39 -10.94 -0.86
CA GLU A 104 5.81 -11.27 -0.87
C GLU A 104 6.55 -10.40 0.15
N ASN A 105 7.33 -11.01 1.05
CA ASN A 105 8.10 -10.24 2.02
C ASN A 105 9.08 -9.28 1.34
N ASN A 106 8.82 -7.98 1.51
CA ASN A 106 9.56 -6.86 0.94
C ASN A 106 9.89 -5.80 1.99
N LEU A 107 9.91 -6.17 3.27
CA LEU A 107 10.06 -5.24 4.39
C LEU A 107 11.27 -4.29 4.23
N ASN A 108 12.44 -4.82 3.89
CA ASN A 108 13.64 -4.00 3.68
C ASN A 108 13.49 -2.97 2.54
N ILE A 109 12.73 -3.32 1.50
CA ILE A 109 12.46 -2.45 0.37
C ILE A 109 11.47 -1.35 0.80
N LEU A 110 10.40 -1.71 1.51
CA LEU A 110 9.46 -0.74 2.09
C LEU A 110 10.19 0.26 2.98
N ILE A 111 10.97 -0.23 3.94
CA ILE A 111 11.76 0.61 4.86
C ILE A 111 12.60 1.61 4.06
N THR A 112 13.27 1.14 3.00
CA THR A 112 14.12 2.00 2.17
C THR A 112 13.33 3.13 1.51
N TYR A 113 12.24 2.82 0.80
CA TYR A 113 11.50 3.83 0.05
C TYR A 113 10.67 4.75 0.94
N TYR A 114 10.04 4.23 2.00
CA TYR A 114 9.33 5.08 2.97
C TYR A 114 10.28 6.01 3.72
N THR A 115 11.44 5.52 4.15
CA THR A 115 12.46 6.36 4.80
C THR A 115 12.90 7.49 3.87
N GLN A 116 13.21 7.17 2.61
CA GLN A 116 13.58 8.18 1.61
C GLN A 116 12.45 9.20 1.38
N ALA A 117 11.20 8.74 1.24
CA ALA A 117 10.05 9.61 1.08
C ALA A 117 9.89 10.56 2.27
N CYS A 118 10.00 10.05 3.49
CA CYS A 118 9.94 10.85 4.71
C CYS A 118 11.08 11.88 4.82
N ILE A 119 12.30 11.51 4.41
CA ILE A 119 13.45 12.43 4.38
C ILE A 119 13.21 13.58 3.41
N TYR A 120 12.79 13.28 2.17
CA TYR A 120 12.66 14.29 1.11
C TYR A 120 11.37 15.11 1.16
N GLN A 121 10.31 14.63 1.84
CA GLN A 121 9.05 15.35 1.87
C GLN A 121 9.16 16.68 2.63
N GLU A 122 8.96 17.80 1.97
CA GLU A 122 9.00 19.14 2.59
C GLU A 122 7.64 19.55 3.17
N ASN A 123 6.55 19.08 2.57
CA ASN A 123 5.21 19.39 3.06
C ASN A 123 4.90 18.58 4.33
N LEU A 124 4.72 19.27 5.47
CA LEU A 124 4.53 18.64 6.77
C LEU A 124 3.24 17.82 6.90
N GLU A 125 2.17 18.22 6.21
CA GLU A 125 0.91 17.46 6.19
C GLU A 125 1.11 16.13 5.43
N THR A 126 1.72 16.18 4.26
CA THR A 126 2.04 14.98 3.48
C THR A 126 3.09 14.12 4.18
N PHE A 127 4.03 14.72 4.92
CA PHE A 127 4.98 14.00 5.76
C PHE A 127 4.28 13.24 6.89
N THR A 128 3.29 13.85 7.52
CA THR A 128 2.49 13.21 8.58
C THR A 128 1.79 11.97 8.04
N GLU A 129 1.17 12.07 6.87
CA GLU A 129 0.51 10.93 6.22
C GLU A 129 1.51 9.84 5.80
N LEU A 130 2.67 10.23 5.26
CA LEU A 130 3.76 9.29 4.93
C LEU A 130 4.28 8.54 6.16
N ALA A 131 4.47 9.23 7.28
CA ALA A 131 4.95 8.61 8.51
C ALA A 131 3.95 7.59 9.06
N LYS A 132 2.64 7.94 9.04
CA LYS A 132 1.57 7.02 9.44
C LYS A 132 1.49 5.81 8.52
N ASP A 133 1.51 6.03 7.20
CA ASP A 133 1.47 4.96 6.21
C ASP A 133 2.68 4.02 6.35
N PHE A 134 3.88 4.57 6.62
CA PHE A 134 5.07 3.79 6.92
C PHE A 134 4.86 2.91 8.17
N TYR A 135 4.41 3.50 9.27
CA TYR A 135 4.13 2.76 10.51
C TYR A 135 3.15 1.61 10.28
N TYR A 136 1.96 1.88 9.74
CA TYR A 136 0.95 0.84 9.52
C TYR A 136 1.40 -0.23 8.52
N SER A 137 2.22 0.13 7.53
CA SER A 137 2.72 -0.81 6.52
C SER A 137 3.83 -1.74 7.02
N THR A 138 4.47 -1.45 8.16
CA THR A 138 5.62 -2.24 8.64
C THR A 138 5.50 -2.70 10.09
N ASN A 139 4.56 -2.15 10.86
CA ASN A 139 4.24 -2.59 12.21
C ASN A 139 3.80 -4.07 12.28
N PRO A 140 3.04 -4.63 11.31
CA PRO A 140 2.72 -6.06 11.30
C PRO A 140 3.96 -6.97 11.29
N ASP A 141 5.07 -6.51 10.72
CA ASP A 141 6.36 -7.21 10.70
C ASP A 141 7.25 -6.86 11.91
N GLY A 142 6.76 -6.03 12.84
CA GLY A 142 7.47 -5.60 14.05
C GLY A 142 8.53 -4.52 13.82
N TYR A 143 8.43 -3.75 12.73
CA TYR A 143 9.34 -2.62 12.49
C TYR A 143 8.81 -1.33 13.12
N GLU A 144 9.60 -0.77 14.03
CA GLU A 144 9.31 0.45 14.79
C GLU A 144 9.54 1.73 13.94
N ALA A 145 8.67 1.97 12.96
CA ALA A 145 8.87 3.03 11.96
C ALA A 145 8.99 4.43 12.58
N TYR A 146 8.13 4.78 13.54
CA TYR A 146 8.20 6.10 14.18
C TYR A 146 9.50 6.29 14.93
N TYR A 147 9.94 5.31 15.73
CA TYR A 147 11.21 5.39 16.44
C TYR A 147 12.40 5.46 15.47
N ALA A 148 12.37 4.71 14.37
CA ALA A 148 13.41 4.80 13.35
C ALA A 148 13.45 6.19 12.70
N LEU A 149 12.29 6.75 12.34
CA LEU A 149 12.21 8.11 11.80
C LEU A 149 12.68 9.16 12.83
N ARG A 150 12.32 8.97 14.10
CA ARG A 150 12.70 9.87 15.20
C ARG A 150 14.21 10.05 15.28
N GLU A 151 14.97 8.97 15.16
CA GLU A 151 16.44 9.00 15.18
C GLU A 151 17.07 9.69 13.95
N LEU A 152 16.33 9.86 12.85
CA LEU A 152 16.82 10.53 11.64
C LEU A 152 16.72 12.05 11.68
N PHE A 153 15.80 12.61 12.49
CA PHE A 153 15.54 14.04 12.53
C PHE A 153 16.01 14.67 13.84
N GLU A 154 16.68 15.83 13.73
CA GLU A 154 17.16 16.60 14.88
C GLU A 154 16.00 17.09 15.76
N LEU A 155 16.25 17.21 17.07
CA LEU A 155 15.26 17.50 18.12
C LEU A 155 14.40 18.74 17.85
N GLU A 156 14.95 19.77 17.20
CA GLU A 156 14.28 21.05 17.01
C GLU A 156 13.55 21.17 15.67
N THR A 157 13.47 20.09 14.89
CA THR A 157 12.81 20.11 13.58
C THR A 157 11.31 19.86 13.68
N ASP A 158 10.53 20.49 12.80
CA ASP A 158 9.08 20.27 12.73
C ASP A 158 8.73 18.80 12.47
N LYS A 159 9.52 18.11 11.64
CA LYS A 159 9.36 16.67 11.39
C LYS A 159 9.55 15.84 12.66
N ARG A 160 10.52 16.19 13.49
CA ARG A 160 10.76 15.51 14.77
C ARG A 160 9.60 15.73 15.74
N ASN A 161 9.10 16.95 15.84
CA ASN A 161 7.92 17.26 16.66
C ASN A 161 6.69 16.46 16.22
N ILE A 162 6.47 16.31 14.90
CA ILE A 162 5.39 15.48 14.35
C ILE A 162 5.57 14.02 14.75
N ILE A 163 6.77 13.46 14.60
CA ILE A 163 7.03 12.06 14.98
C ILE A 163 6.81 11.84 16.49
N ASP A 164 7.34 12.74 17.33
CA ASP A 164 7.16 12.64 18.78
C ASP A 164 5.68 12.73 19.17
N PHE A 165 4.88 13.54 18.46
CA PHE A 165 3.42 13.59 18.62
C PHE A 165 2.75 12.27 18.20
N LEU A 166 3.11 11.71 17.04
CA LEU A 166 2.54 10.45 16.54
C LEU A 166 2.84 9.27 17.48
N ILE A 167 4.05 9.21 18.05
CA ILE A 167 4.41 8.21 19.07
C ILE A 167 3.50 8.34 20.30
N ALA A 168 3.30 9.56 20.80
CA ALA A 168 2.45 9.79 21.96
C ALA A 168 0.98 9.44 21.70
N GLU A 169 0.46 9.69 20.49
CA GLU A 169 -0.89 9.28 20.09
C GLU A 169 -1.04 7.76 20.06
N ASP A 170 -0.07 7.05 19.49
CA ASP A 170 -0.08 5.59 19.39
C ASP A 170 -0.02 4.93 20.78
N GLU A 171 0.90 5.37 21.64
CA GLU A 171 1.02 4.87 23.02
C GLU A 171 -0.25 5.11 23.86
N GLU A 172 -0.94 6.24 23.63
CA GLU A 172 -2.21 6.53 24.29
C GLU A 172 -3.34 5.65 23.75
N ALA A 173 -3.35 5.36 22.45
CA ALA A 173 -4.31 4.44 21.84
C ALA A 173 -4.14 3.01 22.37
N GLU A 174 -2.90 2.50 22.44
CA GLU A 174 -2.59 1.20 23.02
C GLU A 174 -2.99 1.09 24.49
N ARG A 175 -2.73 2.16 25.27
CA ARG A 175 -3.11 2.23 26.68
C ARG A 175 -4.62 2.14 26.85
N LYS A 176 -5.40 2.85 26.03
CA LYS A 176 -6.87 2.79 26.04
C LYS A 176 -7.39 1.42 25.63
N ALA A 177 -6.81 0.80 24.61
CA ALA A 177 -7.19 -0.54 24.17
C ALA A 177 -6.91 -1.62 25.24
N SER A 178 -5.92 -1.38 26.10
CA SER A 178 -5.52 -2.30 27.17
C SER A 178 -6.32 -2.13 28.48
N GLN A 179 -7.19 -1.11 28.59
CA GLN A 179 -8.02 -0.92 29.79
C GLN A 179 -9.19 -1.92 29.81
N PRO A 180 -9.47 -2.57 30.95
CA PRO A 180 -10.62 -3.46 31.05
C PRO A 180 -11.92 -2.67 30.89
N ILE A 181 -12.87 -3.23 30.12
CA ILE A 181 -14.22 -2.66 29.97
C ILE A 181 -14.91 -2.74 31.33
N GLU A 182 -15.19 -1.59 31.95
CA GLU A 182 -16.04 -1.51 33.13
C GLU A 182 -17.49 -1.81 32.71
N PHE A 183 -18.06 -2.91 33.24
CA PHE A 183 -19.46 -3.30 33.10
C PHE A 183 -20.32 -2.78 34.25
#